data_AF-J3ACY7-F1
#
_entry.id   AF-J3ACY7-F1
#
_cell.length_a   1.000
_cell.length_b   1.000
_cell.length_c   1.000
_cell.angle_alpha   90.00
_cell.angle_beta   90.00
_cell.angle_gamma   90.00
#
_symmetry.space_group_name_H-M   'P 1'
#
loop_
_entity.id
_entity.type
_entity.pdbx_description
1 polymer ?
#
loop_
_entity_poly.entity_id
_entity_poly.type
_entity_poly.pdbx_seq_one_letter_code
_entity_poly.pdbx_strand_id
1 'polypeptide(L)'
;MQDHIRKHIQQPLEIHFDQPDNPYGCFSNFSGHPIELEGELWTTSEHYLQANKVSGTILEKDIMRKALQAKVEQYPVIREILLSTGDAALIDRTSSDSNILGRLWMEVRESLDGYQPHFYLPPWIVFPEEHPYSLFWRMGFGEDYVMHYWPWLEEMSEDAKKEYDAYFPVPEEWQFEDLDEEEE
;
A
#
# COMPACT_ATOMS: atom_id res chain seq x y z
N MET A 1 11.77 6.33 2.72
CA MET A 1 11.70 7.22 3.89
C MET A 1 13.13 7.67 4.16
N GLN A 2 13.36 8.85 4.72
CA GLN A 2 14.74 9.28 4.99
C GLN A 2 15.48 8.27 5.89
N ASP A 3 16.73 7.95 5.55
CA ASP A 3 17.51 6.91 6.21
C ASP A 3 17.71 7.18 7.71
N HIS A 4 17.82 8.45 8.11
CA HIS A 4 17.96 8.80 9.52
C HIS A 4 16.66 8.54 10.28
N ILE A 5 15.50 8.90 9.72
CA ILE A 5 14.19 8.60 10.31
C ILE A 5 14.00 7.09 10.45
N ARG A 6 14.30 6.34 9.40
CA ARG A 6 14.12 4.88 9.36
C ARG A 6 14.82 4.16 10.50
N LYS A 7 16.03 4.61 10.89
CA LYS A 7 16.82 3.98 11.96
C LYS A 7 16.17 4.04 13.33
N HIS A 8 15.21 4.93 13.52
CA HIS A 8 14.52 5.12 14.79
C HIS A 8 13.16 4.39 14.86
N ILE A 9 12.69 3.83 13.74
CA ILE A 9 11.42 3.10 13.69
C ILE A 9 11.68 1.63 14.02
N GLN A 10 10.98 1.14 15.05
CA GLN A 10 11.12 -0.25 15.49
C GLN A 10 10.15 -1.20 14.80
N GLN A 11 9.13 -0.66 14.10
CA GLN A 11 8.12 -1.46 13.44
C GLN A 11 8.54 -1.83 12.00
N PRO A 12 8.29 -3.08 11.57
CA PRO A 12 8.48 -3.43 10.17
C PRO A 12 7.46 -2.68 9.31
N LEU A 13 7.92 -2.23 8.13
CA LEU A 13 7.05 -1.58 7.14
C LEU A 13 6.39 -2.70 6.34
N GLU A 14 5.30 -3.25 6.85
CA GLU A 14 4.56 -4.35 6.23
C GLU A 14 3.10 -3.93 5.95
N ILE A 15 2.65 -4.18 4.73
CA ILE A 15 1.24 -4.06 4.33
C ILE A 15 0.74 -5.45 4.00
N HIS A 16 -0.26 -5.88 4.76
CA HIS A 16 -0.90 -7.16 4.53
C HIS A 16 -2.16 -6.98 3.69
N PHE A 17 -2.35 -7.84 2.70
CA PHE A 17 -3.56 -7.88 1.90
C PHE A 17 -4.05 -9.32 1.75
N ASP A 18 -5.34 -9.50 1.52
CA ASP A 18 -5.97 -10.82 1.40
C ASP A 18 -7.20 -10.81 0.49
N GLN A 19 -8.34 -10.40 1.03
CA GLN A 19 -9.65 -10.40 0.37
C GLN A 19 -9.85 -9.08 -0.37
N PRO A 20 -10.61 -9.09 -1.49
CA PRO A 20 -10.91 -7.89 -2.27
C PRO A 20 -11.53 -6.74 -1.49
N ASP A 21 -12.32 -7.04 -0.46
CA ASP A 21 -13.09 -6.05 0.31
C ASP A 21 -12.29 -5.45 1.48
N ASN A 22 -11.10 -5.99 1.77
CA ASN A 22 -10.21 -5.46 2.80
C ASN A 22 -9.30 -4.37 2.22
N PRO A 23 -8.71 -3.50 3.06
CA PRO A 23 -7.77 -2.49 2.58
C PRO A 23 -6.60 -3.11 1.82
N TYR A 24 -6.18 -2.47 0.73
CA TYR A 24 -5.25 -3.01 -0.27
C TYR A 24 -5.72 -4.32 -0.94
N GLY A 25 -7.00 -4.66 -0.81
CA GLY A 25 -7.65 -5.83 -1.44
C GLY A 25 -7.62 -5.76 -2.97
N CYS A 26 -7.40 -4.57 -3.54
CA CYS A 26 -7.12 -4.37 -4.96
C CYS A 26 -5.85 -5.12 -5.42
N PHE A 27 -4.94 -5.56 -4.54
CA PHE A 27 -3.80 -6.41 -4.89
C PHE A 27 -4.12 -7.91 -4.92
N SER A 28 -5.29 -8.31 -4.40
CA SER A 28 -5.75 -9.69 -4.47
C SER A 28 -6.02 -10.12 -5.92
N ASN A 29 -5.71 -11.38 -6.24
CA ASN A 29 -6.05 -11.98 -7.54
C ASN A 29 -7.57 -12.08 -7.76
N PHE A 30 -8.35 -12.04 -6.67
CA PHE A 30 -9.80 -12.11 -6.68
C PHE A 30 -10.48 -10.75 -6.79
N SER A 31 -9.72 -9.65 -6.81
CA SER A 31 -10.32 -8.31 -6.90
C SER A 31 -11.12 -8.17 -8.20
N GLY A 32 -12.28 -7.51 -8.15
CA GLY A 32 -13.18 -7.27 -9.27
C GLY A 32 -12.68 -6.24 -10.29
N HIS A 33 -11.44 -6.40 -10.76
CA HIS A 33 -10.79 -5.55 -11.76
C HIS A 33 -10.53 -6.38 -13.03
N PRO A 34 -11.44 -6.35 -14.01
CA PRO A 34 -11.26 -7.09 -15.25
C PRO A 34 -10.00 -6.69 -16.02
N ILE A 35 -9.23 -7.66 -16.49
CA ILE A 35 -8.02 -7.39 -17.29
C ILE A 35 -8.18 -7.94 -18.70
N GLU A 36 -7.86 -7.12 -19.69
CA GLU A 36 -7.73 -7.58 -21.07
C GLU A 36 -6.30 -8.09 -21.33
N LEU A 37 -6.16 -9.35 -21.72
CA LEU A 37 -4.88 -9.98 -22.02
C LEU A 37 -5.03 -10.92 -23.20
N GLU A 38 -4.10 -10.82 -24.16
CA GLU A 38 -4.03 -11.69 -25.35
C GLU A 38 -5.32 -11.67 -26.20
N GLY A 39 -6.05 -10.55 -26.17
CA GLY A 39 -7.31 -10.35 -26.90
C GLY A 39 -8.55 -10.93 -26.20
N GLU A 40 -8.41 -11.40 -24.96
CA GLU A 40 -9.51 -11.89 -24.13
C GLU A 40 -9.69 -11.03 -22.87
N LEU A 41 -10.94 -10.82 -22.46
CA LEU A 41 -11.30 -10.11 -21.23
C LEU A 41 -11.51 -11.10 -20.09
N TRP A 42 -10.73 -10.94 -19.02
CA TRP A 42 -10.78 -11.78 -17.82
C TRP A 42 -11.42 -11.00 -16.68
N THR A 43 -12.41 -11.58 -16.00
CA THR A 43 -13.14 -10.91 -14.90
C THR A 43 -12.28 -10.62 -13.67
N THR A 44 -11.27 -11.45 -13.41
CA THR A 44 -10.25 -11.22 -12.38
C THR A 44 -8.91 -11.81 -12.83
N SER A 45 -7.81 -11.39 -12.20
CA SER A 45 -6.49 -12.00 -12.43
C SER A 45 -6.50 -13.50 -12.13
N GLU A 46 -7.24 -13.94 -11.11
CA GLU A 46 -7.40 -15.36 -10.80
C GLU A 46 -7.95 -16.17 -11.98
N HIS A 47 -8.95 -15.66 -12.71
CA HIS A 47 -9.50 -16.38 -13.87
C HIS A 47 -8.44 -16.59 -14.96
N TYR A 48 -7.61 -15.57 -15.22
CA TYR A 48 -6.49 -15.67 -16.15
C TYR A 48 -5.45 -16.70 -15.66
N LEU A 49 -5.12 -16.69 -14.36
CA LEU A 49 -4.16 -17.63 -13.77
C LEU A 49 -4.65 -19.07 -13.82
N GLN A 50 -5.94 -19.31 -13.56
CA GLN A 50 -6.53 -20.64 -13.62
C GLN A 50 -6.55 -21.20 -15.04
N ALA A 51 -6.87 -20.37 -16.04
CA ALA A 51 -6.85 -20.77 -17.44
C ALA A 51 -5.44 -21.09 -17.96
N ASN A 52 -4.42 -20.39 -17.44
CA ASN A 52 -3.03 -20.53 -17.86
C ASN A 52 -2.19 -21.35 -16.88
N LYS A 53 -2.81 -22.09 -15.96
CA LYS A 53 -2.12 -22.74 -14.84
C LYS A 53 -1.06 -23.75 -15.32
N VAL A 54 0.21 -23.42 -15.08
CA VAL A 54 1.36 -24.33 -15.28
C VAL A 54 2.09 -24.49 -13.95
N SER A 55 1.70 -25.49 -13.17
CA SER A 55 2.11 -25.66 -11.75
C SER A 55 3.63 -25.71 -11.53
N GLY A 56 4.15 -24.87 -10.63
CA GLY A 56 5.45 -25.02 -9.98
C GLY A 56 6.66 -24.60 -10.84
N THR A 57 6.45 -23.72 -11.82
CA THR A 57 7.48 -23.38 -12.81
C THR A 57 7.82 -21.89 -12.81
N ILE A 58 8.98 -21.53 -13.37
CA ILE A 58 9.33 -20.12 -13.68
C ILE A 58 8.22 -19.46 -14.52
N LEU A 59 7.58 -20.24 -15.39
CA LEU A 59 6.48 -19.80 -16.24
C LEU A 59 5.26 -19.32 -15.43
N GLU A 60 4.97 -19.93 -14.27
CA GLU A 60 3.88 -19.50 -13.39
C GLU A 60 4.09 -18.06 -12.91
N LYS A 61 5.32 -17.71 -12.49
CA LYS A 61 5.65 -16.35 -12.06
C LYS A 61 5.57 -15.35 -13.20
N ASP A 62 5.95 -15.74 -14.42
CA ASP A 62 5.86 -14.86 -15.58
C ASP A 62 4.41 -14.60 -15.99
N ILE A 63 3.54 -15.61 -15.92
CA ILE A 63 2.10 -15.46 -16.15
C ILE A 63 1.50 -14.55 -15.09
N MET A 64 1.83 -14.75 -13.80
CA MET A 64 1.40 -13.86 -12.74
C MET A 64 1.87 -12.42 -12.97
N ARG A 65 3.15 -12.22 -13.25
CA ARG A 65 3.70 -10.89 -13.51
C ARG A 65 2.98 -10.18 -14.66
N LYS A 66 2.69 -10.88 -15.76
CA LYS A 66 1.91 -10.33 -16.88
C LYS A 66 0.52 -9.85 -16.43
N ALA A 67 -0.17 -10.63 -15.61
CA ALA A 67 -1.48 -10.27 -15.08
C ALA A 67 -1.42 -9.01 -14.19
N LEU A 68 -0.40 -8.90 -13.34
CA LEU A 68 -0.20 -7.73 -12.48
C LEU A 68 0.14 -6.48 -13.30
N GLN A 69 1.03 -6.62 -14.29
CA GLN A 69 1.39 -5.52 -15.20
C GLN A 69 0.17 -5.01 -15.96
N ALA A 70 -0.63 -5.91 -16.56
CA ALA A 70 -1.87 -5.54 -17.22
C ALA A 70 -2.83 -4.79 -16.29
N LYS A 71 -2.93 -5.22 -15.03
CA LYS A 71 -3.76 -4.55 -14.03
C LYS A 71 -3.28 -3.11 -13.78
N VAL A 72 -1.98 -2.91 -13.58
CA VAL A 72 -1.40 -1.58 -13.35
C VAL A 72 -1.54 -0.67 -14.58
N GLU A 73 -1.38 -1.23 -15.78
CA GLU A 73 -1.52 -0.49 -17.04
C GLU A 73 -2.97 -0.08 -17.31
N GLN A 74 -3.93 -0.95 -17.00
CA GLN A 74 -5.35 -0.72 -17.28
C GLN A 74 -6.05 0.07 -16.16
N TYR A 75 -5.50 0.09 -14.95
CA TYR A 75 -6.08 0.76 -13.79
C TYR A 75 -5.07 1.74 -13.15
N PRO A 76 -5.08 3.02 -13.57
CA PRO A 76 -4.23 4.06 -12.97
C PRO A 76 -4.41 4.19 -11.46
N VAL A 77 -5.61 3.97 -10.94
CA VAL A 77 -5.89 3.97 -9.49
C VAL A 77 -5.07 2.89 -8.77
N ILE A 78 -5.01 1.67 -9.30
CA ILE A 78 -4.21 0.58 -8.70
C ILE A 78 -2.72 0.88 -8.81
N ARG A 79 -2.29 1.50 -9.92
CA ARG A 79 -0.92 1.97 -10.08
C ARG A 79 -0.53 2.97 -8.98
N GLU A 80 -1.39 3.94 -8.70
CA GLU A 80 -1.17 4.95 -7.67
C GLU A 80 -1.15 4.33 -6.26
N ILE A 81 -2.11 3.45 -5.95
CA ILE A 81 -2.13 2.71 -4.68
C ILE A 81 -0.85 1.87 -4.54
N LEU A 82 -0.38 1.22 -5.61
CA LEU A 82 0.85 0.43 -5.57
C LEU A 82 2.09 1.31 -5.31
N LEU A 83 2.19 2.46 -5.97
CA LEU A 83 3.28 3.40 -5.78
C LEU A 83 3.28 4.00 -4.37
N SER A 84 2.10 4.27 -3.79
CA SER A 84 1.99 4.82 -2.44
C SER A 84 2.49 3.88 -1.35
N THR A 85 2.53 2.56 -1.61
CA THR A 85 3.13 1.58 -0.68
C THR A 85 4.64 1.74 -0.51
N GLY A 86 5.30 2.55 -1.34
CA GLY A 86 6.71 2.88 -1.21
C GLY A 86 7.60 1.65 -1.08
N ASP A 87 8.41 1.57 -0.04
CA ASP A 87 9.30 0.44 0.23
C ASP A 87 8.73 -0.56 1.25
N ALA A 88 7.43 -0.47 1.58
CA ALA A 88 6.78 -1.43 2.44
C ALA A 88 6.76 -2.83 1.79
N ALA A 89 6.93 -3.85 2.62
CA ALA A 89 6.80 -5.24 2.21
C ALA A 89 5.31 -5.58 2.06
N LEU A 90 4.93 -6.04 0.87
CA LEU A 90 3.56 -6.48 0.58
C LEU A 90 3.42 -7.96 0.91
N ILE A 91 2.51 -8.30 1.81
CA ILE A 91 2.35 -9.66 2.33
C ILE A 91 0.94 -10.17 2.03
N ASP A 92 0.84 -11.13 1.11
CA ASP A 92 -0.40 -11.87 0.85
C ASP A 92 -0.68 -12.86 1.99
N ARG A 93 -1.76 -12.65 2.76
CA ARG A 93 -2.15 -13.54 3.87
C ARG A 93 -2.91 -14.78 3.42
N THR A 94 -3.34 -14.87 2.16
CA THR A 94 -4.12 -16.01 1.64
C THR A 94 -3.24 -17.19 1.24
N SER A 95 -1.98 -16.94 0.90
CA SER A 95 -1.05 -17.96 0.41
C SER A 95 -0.19 -18.53 1.53
N SER A 96 -0.42 -19.81 1.86
CA SER A 96 0.27 -20.51 2.97
C SER A 96 1.77 -20.69 2.75
N ASP A 97 2.23 -20.65 1.50
CA ASP A 97 3.63 -20.90 1.17
C ASP A 97 4.20 -19.79 0.27
N SER A 98 5.12 -19.04 0.88
CA SER A 98 6.13 -18.21 0.27
C SER A 98 5.76 -16.80 -0.22
N ASN A 99 4.57 -16.23 -0.02
CA ASN A 99 4.26 -14.82 -0.39
C ASN A 99 4.75 -14.44 -1.81
N ILE A 100 4.48 -15.29 -2.80
CA ILE A 100 4.91 -15.06 -4.19
C ILE A 100 4.23 -13.81 -4.77
N LEU A 101 2.92 -13.68 -4.54
CA LEU A 101 2.12 -12.58 -5.07
C LEU A 101 2.63 -11.22 -4.55
N GLY A 102 2.88 -11.11 -3.24
CA GLY A 102 3.44 -9.90 -2.65
C GLY A 102 4.80 -9.53 -3.24
N ARG A 103 5.71 -10.50 -3.41
CA ARG A 103 7.01 -10.25 -4.07
C ARG A 103 6.87 -9.80 -5.52
N LEU A 104 5.96 -10.40 -6.29
CA LEU A 104 5.73 -9.98 -7.67
C LEU A 104 5.15 -8.56 -7.74
N TRP A 105 4.25 -8.19 -6.83
CA TRP A 105 3.78 -6.81 -6.72
C TRP A 105 4.92 -5.83 -6.41
N MET A 106 5.84 -6.19 -5.51
CA MET A 106 7.01 -5.38 -5.21
C MET A 106 7.95 -5.26 -6.43
N GLU A 107 8.20 -6.35 -7.16
CA GLU A 107 8.97 -6.32 -8.41
C GLU A 107 8.33 -5.41 -9.46
N VAL A 108 7.01 -5.51 -9.65
CA VAL A 108 6.27 -4.65 -10.58
C VAL A 108 6.37 -3.19 -10.14
N ARG A 109 6.11 -2.89 -8.87
CA ARG A 109 6.20 -1.55 -8.27
C ARG A 109 7.55 -0.90 -8.53
N GLU A 110 8.63 -1.61 -8.27
CA GLU A 110 10.00 -1.11 -8.45
C GLU A 110 10.36 -0.81 -9.92
N SER A 111 9.64 -1.42 -10.87
CA SER A 111 9.83 -1.19 -12.31
C SER A 111 9.01 -0.02 -12.88
N LEU A 112 8.08 0.56 -12.10
CA LEU A 112 7.20 1.62 -12.58
C LEU A 112 7.87 3.00 -12.53
N ASP A 113 7.56 3.83 -13.53
CA ASP A 113 7.97 5.22 -13.53
C ASP A 113 7.38 6.00 -12.34
N GLY A 114 8.21 6.82 -11.69
CA GLY A 114 7.79 7.59 -10.51
C GLY A 114 7.81 6.79 -9.21
N TYR A 115 8.32 5.55 -9.22
CA TYR A 115 8.57 4.82 -7.97
C TYR A 115 9.52 5.57 -7.04
N GLN A 116 9.09 5.73 -5.80
CA GLN A 116 9.87 6.30 -4.72
C GLN A 116 9.86 5.31 -3.54
N PRO A 117 11.02 4.92 -2.97
CA PRO A 117 11.09 4.00 -1.84
C PRO A 117 10.78 4.73 -0.53
N HIS A 118 9.63 5.40 -0.47
CA HIS A 118 9.18 6.20 0.67
C HIS A 118 7.80 5.77 1.14
N PHE A 119 7.79 5.04 2.25
CA PHE A 119 6.59 4.74 3.02
C PHE A 119 6.74 5.20 4.47
N TYR A 120 5.74 5.90 4.99
CA TYR A 120 5.68 6.32 6.39
C TYR A 120 4.48 5.67 7.08
N LEU A 121 4.69 5.23 8.31
CA LEU A 121 3.62 4.74 9.18
C LEU A 121 2.94 5.93 9.86
N PRO A 122 1.69 5.77 10.30
CA PRO A 122 1.04 6.83 11.04
C PRO A 122 1.76 7.12 12.37
N PRO A 123 1.77 8.38 12.84
CA PRO A 123 2.39 8.79 14.09
C PRO A 123 1.98 7.94 15.31
N TRP A 124 0.69 7.59 15.43
CA TRP A 124 0.18 6.75 16.52
C TRP A 124 0.61 5.29 16.46
N ILE A 125 1.04 4.81 15.29
CA ILE A 125 1.66 3.49 15.15
C ILE A 125 3.13 3.60 15.55
N VAL A 126 3.87 4.58 15.01
CA VAL A 126 5.31 4.69 15.28
C VAL A 126 5.59 5.06 16.74
N PHE A 127 4.78 5.91 17.34
CA PHE A 127 4.93 6.43 18.69
C PHE A 127 3.63 6.27 19.48
N PRO A 128 3.26 5.03 19.86
CA PRO A 128 1.99 4.76 20.52
C PRO A 128 1.90 5.36 21.93
N GLU A 129 3.03 5.71 22.53
CA GLU A 129 3.12 6.32 23.86
C GLU A 129 2.96 7.85 23.82
N GLU A 130 3.08 8.47 22.63
CA GLU A 130 3.07 9.92 22.49
C GLU A 130 1.66 10.44 22.18
N HIS A 131 1.15 11.29 23.08
CA HIS A 131 -0.13 11.97 22.88
C HIS A 131 -0.04 12.96 21.70
N PRO A 132 -1.10 13.17 20.89
CA PRO A 132 -1.07 14.08 19.73
C PRO A 132 -0.69 15.53 20.07
N TYR A 133 -1.07 16.02 21.26
CA TYR A 133 -0.65 17.35 21.75
C TYR A 133 0.69 17.39 22.50
N SER A 134 1.44 16.29 22.52
CA SER A 134 2.75 16.23 23.17
C SER A 134 3.73 17.24 22.56
N LEU A 135 4.58 17.84 23.39
CA LEU A 135 5.68 18.69 22.91
C LEU A 135 6.65 17.92 22.02
N PHE A 136 6.66 16.59 22.11
CA PHE A 136 7.45 15.71 21.25
C PHE A 136 7.27 16.01 19.76
N TRP A 137 6.05 16.34 19.32
CA TRP A 137 5.75 16.66 17.92
C TRP A 137 6.20 18.05 17.48
N ARG A 138 6.63 18.89 18.42
CA ARG A 138 7.05 20.27 18.19
C ARG A 138 8.55 20.48 18.36
N MET A 139 9.29 19.43 18.69
CA MET A 139 10.74 19.51 18.80
C MET A 139 11.44 18.16 18.57
N GLY A 140 12.62 18.22 17.95
CA GLY A 140 13.52 17.08 17.87
C GLY A 140 13.00 16.01 16.91
N PHE A 141 13.00 14.75 17.34
CA PHE A 141 12.72 13.63 16.44
C PHE A 141 11.24 13.53 16.02
N GLY A 142 10.30 13.83 16.94
CA GLY A 142 8.87 13.82 16.61
C GLY A 142 8.51 14.89 15.59
N GLU A 143 9.05 16.10 15.74
CA GLU A 143 8.92 17.19 14.76
C GLU A 143 9.49 16.80 13.39
N ASP A 144 10.72 16.30 13.34
CA ASP A 144 11.36 15.85 12.10
C ASP A 144 10.52 14.75 11.41
N TYR A 145 9.93 13.83 12.19
CA TYR A 145 9.04 12.80 11.65
C TYR A 145 7.81 13.40 10.97
N VAL A 146 7.05 14.24 11.69
CA VAL A 146 5.79 14.79 11.20
C VAL A 146 5.98 15.76 10.04
N MET A 147 7.11 16.48 10.02
CA MET A 147 7.49 17.35 8.90
C MET A 147 7.67 16.62 7.58
N HIS A 148 8.03 15.33 7.60
CA HIS A 148 8.14 14.50 6.40
C HIS A 148 6.87 13.69 6.14
N TYR A 149 6.19 13.26 7.21
CA TYR A 149 4.99 12.45 7.13
C TYR A 149 3.80 13.22 6.51
N TRP A 150 3.49 14.43 6.98
CA TRP A 150 2.31 15.15 6.51
C TRP A 150 2.38 15.52 5.02
N PRO A 151 3.47 16.11 4.50
CA PRO A 151 3.56 16.40 3.07
C PRO A 151 3.50 15.14 2.20
N TRP A 152 4.09 14.04 2.67
CA TRP A 152 4.01 12.75 1.97
C TRP A 152 2.57 12.22 1.89
N LEU A 153 1.81 12.33 2.98
CA LEU A 153 0.41 11.91 3.02
C LEU A 153 -0.49 12.82 2.15
N GLU A 154 -0.18 14.12 2.08
CA GLU A 154 -0.89 15.10 1.24
C GLU A 154 -0.60 14.94 -0.26
N GLU A 155 0.59 14.47 -0.63
CA GLU A 155 0.97 14.23 -2.03
C GLU A 155 0.33 12.95 -2.61
N MET A 156 -0.13 12.03 -1.76
CA MET A 156 -0.81 10.80 -2.19
C MET A 156 -2.13 11.09 -2.91
N SER A 157 -2.48 10.25 -3.88
CA SER A 157 -3.80 10.35 -4.52
C SER A 157 -4.93 9.99 -3.55
N GLU A 158 -6.13 10.50 -3.82
CA GLU A 158 -7.30 10.29 -2.95
C GLU A 158 -7.58 8.81 -2.72
N ASP A 159 -7.45 7.96 -3.76
CA ASP A 159 -7.73 6.53 -3.65
C ASP A 159 -6.63 5.80 -2.88
N ALA A 160 -5.35 6.18 -3.07
CA ALA A 160 -4.25 5.67 -2.27
C ALA A 160 -4.40 6.05 -0.79
N LYS A 161 -4.85 7.29 -0.51
CA LYS A 161 -5.12 7.77 0.85
C LYS A 161 -6.29 7.02 1.50
N LYS A 162 -7.38 6.74 0.76
CA LYS A 162 -8.49 5.92 1.26
C LYS A 162 -8.03 4.53 1.71
N GLU A 163 -7.21 3.86 0.91
CA GLU A 163 -6.65 2.54 1.27
C GLU A 163 -5.73 2.64 2.49
N TYR A 164 -4.91 3.69 2.57
CA TYR A 164 -4.04 3.95 3.71
C TYR A 164 -4.82 4.19 5.00
N ASP A 165 -5.80 5.09 4.98
CA ASP A 165 -6.63 5.44 6.15
C ASP A 165 -7.51 4.27 6.59
N ALA A 166 -8.01 3.47 5.64
CA ALA A 166 -8.76 2.25 5.96
C ALA A 166 -7.89 1.17 6.59
N TYR A 167 -6.62 1.05 6.19
CA TYR A 167 -5.67 0.11 6.78
C TYR A 167 -5.14 0.58 8.14
N PHE A 168 -4.96 1.89 8.31
CA PHE A 168 -4.50 2.51 9.55
C PHE A 168 -5.57 3.42 10.15
N PRO A 169 -6.58 2.86 10.83
CA PRO A 169 -7.65 3.67 11.41
C PRO A 169 -7.09 4.66 12.44
N VAL A 170 -7.57 5.89 12.38
CA VAL A 170 -7.20 6.97 13.28
C VAL A 170 -7.82 6.72 14.67
N PRO A 171 -7.02 6.57 15.74
CA PRO A 171 -7.53 6.43 17.10
C PRO A 171 -8.35 7.65 17.52
N GLU A 172 -9.28 7.47 18.45
CA GLU A 172 -10.15 8.54 18.97
C GLU A 172 -9.33 9.73 19.47
N GLU A 173 -8.21 9.49 20.15
CA GLU A 173 -7.35 10.55 20.67
C GLU A 173 -6.68 11.40 19.59
N TRP A 174 -6.54 10.84 18.38
CA TRP A 174 -5.94 11.48 17.20
C TRP A 174 -6.99 12.07 16.25
N GLN A 175 -8.28 11.98 16.59
CA GLN A 175 -9.36 12.65 15.87
C GLN A 175 -9.46 14.08 16.38
N PHE A 176 -8.97 15.02 15.57
CA PHE A 176 -9.12 16.44 15.85
C PHE A 176 -10.48 16.90 15.35
N GLU A 177 -11.29 17.51 16.21
CA GLU A 177 -12.50 18.21 15.76
C GLU A 177 -12.06 19.39 14.89
N ASP A 178 -12.59 19.47 13.67
CA ASP A 178 -12.43 20.65 12.83
C ASP A 178 -13.21 21.80 13.50
N LEU A 179 -12.52 22.58 14.33
CA LEU A 179 -13.06 23.77 15.01
C LEU A 179 -13.48 24.88 14.03
N ASP A 180 -13.32 24.67 12.72
CA ASP A 180 -13.69 25.60 11.66
C ASP A 180 -15.18 25.49 11.26
N GLU A 181 -15.96 24.55 11.80
CA GLU A 181 -17.42 24.46 11.54
C GLU A 181 -18.31 25.24 12.54
N GLU A 182 -17.73 25.93 13.53
CA GLU A 182 -18.48 26.78 14.50
C GLU A 182 -18.33 28.30 14.26
N GLU A 183 -18.23 28.78 13.01
CA GLU A 183 -18.46 30.21 12.73
C GLU A 183 -19.21 30.45 11.40
N GLU A 184 -20.52 30.14 11.37
CA GLU A 184 -21.49 30.80 10.46
C GLU A 184 -22.75 31.28 11.20
#